data_AF-A0A1I0RY01-F1
#
_entry.id   AF-A0A1I0RY01-F1
#
_cell.length_a   1.000
_cell.length_b   1.000
_cell.length_c   1.000
_cell.angle_alpha   90.00
_cell.angle_beta   90.00
_cell.angle_gamma   90.00
#
_symmetry.space_group_name_H-M   'P 1'
#
loop_
_entity.id
_entity.type
_entity.pdbx_description
1 polymer ?
#
loop_
_entity_poly.entity_id
_entity_poly.type
_entity_poly.pdbx_seq_one_letter_code
_entity_poly.pdbx_strand_id
1 'polypeptide(L)' 'MKYADKDIQEMEDFFSTAELPQSIELSKGSKIIDLKAFVFSHLAIIKLRKGVGIFEVFYERLLFVKNKLTA' A
#
# COMPACT_ATOMS: atom_id res chain seq x y z
N MET A 1 0.27 -14.86 -9.75
CA MET A 1 0.25 -13.59 -9.02
C MET A 1 0.11 -12.49 -10.04
N LYS A 2 -0.80 -11.55 -9.83
CA LYS A 2 -1.07 -10.42 -10.74
C LYS A 2 0.09 -9.41 -10.84
N TYR A 3 0.97 -9.36 -9.83
CA TYR A 3 2.09 -8.43 -9.73
C TYR A 3 3.43 -9.17 -9.66
N ALA A 4 4.44 -8.65 -10.35
CA ALA A 4 5.80 -9.17 -10.34
C ALA A 4 6.58 -8.68 -9.11
N ASP A 5 7.71 -9.33 -8.78
CA ASP A 5 8.61 -8.88 -7.72
C ASP A 5 9.06 -7.43 -7.89
N LYS A 6 9.31 -7.04 -9.13
CA LYS A 6 9.69 -5.68 -9.49
C LYS A 6 8.62 -4.67 -9.06
N ASP A 7 7.35 -4.99 -9.26
CA ASP A 7 6.23 -4.10 -8.89
C ASP A 7 6.15 -3.90 -7.37
N ILE A 8 6.43 -4.96 -6.61
CA ILE A 8 6.46 -4.91 -5.14
C ILE A 8 7.65 -4.04 -4.69
N GLN A 9 8.82 -4.20 -5.30
CA GLN A 9 10.00 -3.39 -4.98
C GLN A 9 9.76 -1.90 -5.25
N GLU A 10 9.18 -1.55 -6.41
CA GLU A 10 8.84 -0.17 -6.75
C GLU A 10 7.83 0.46 -5.77
N MET A 11 6.94 -0.36 -5.19
CA MET A 11 6.01 0.06 -4.15
C MET A 11 6.75 0.37 -2.84
N GLU A 12 7.69 -0.48 -2.43
CA GLU A 12 8.52 -0.27 -1.24
C GLU A 12 9.36 1.00 -1.36
N ASP A 13 10.01 1.18 -2.51
CA ASP A 13 10.87 2.33 -2.78
C ASP A 13 10.08 3.64 -2.71
N PHE A 14 8.87 3.67 -3.28
CA PHE A 14 7.96 4.81 -3.18
C PHE A 14 7.62 5.14 -1.73
N PHE A 15 7.13 4.16 -0.96
CA PHE A 15 6.70 4.42 0.43
C PHE A 15 7.85 4.66 1.40
N SER A 16 9.08 4.28 1.06
CA SER A 16 10.27 4.58 1.85
C SER A 16 10.70 6.05 1.76
N THR A 17 10.37 6.72 0.65
CA THR A 17 10.77 8.10 0.36
C THR A 17 9.61 9.09 0.44
N ALA A 18 8.37 8.62 0.35
CA ALA A 18 7.18 9.45 0.42
C ALA A 18 6.98 10.06 1.82
N GLU A 19 6.57 11.33 1.88
CA GLU A 19 6.08 11.93 3.10
C GLU A 19 4.69 11.37 3.44
N LEU A 20 4.62 10.57 4.50
CA LEU A 20 3.39 9.95 4.95
C LEU A 20 2.73 10.79 6.04
N PRO A 21 1.61 11.48 5.76
CA PRO A 21 0.84 12.15 6.81
C PRO A 21 0.35 11.12 7.83
N GLN A 22 0.06 11.55 9.06
CA GLN A 22 -0.50 10.66 10.08
C GLN A 22 -1.77 9.96 9.58
N SER A 23 -2.62 10.68 8.85
CA SER A 23 -3.90 10.20 8.39
C SER A 23 -4.24 10.73 6.99
N ILE A 24 -5.01 9.97 6.22
CA ILE A 24 -5.46 10.35 4.88
C ILE A 24 -6.93 9.96 4.68
N GLU A 25 -7.72 10.85 4.09
CA GLU A 25 -9.09 10.55 3.67
C GLU A 25 -9.09 9.88 2.30
N LEU A 26 -9.71 8.70 2.21
CA LEU A 26 -9.79 7.92 0.98
C LEU A 26 -10.98 8.33 0.12
N SER A 27 -12.12 8.52 0.80
CA SER A 27 -13.40 8.96 0.26
C SER A 27 -14.25 9.54 1.40
N LYS A 28 -15.37 10.18 1.08
CA LYS A 28 -16.26 10.77 2.08
C LYS A 28 -16.65 9.73 3.14
N GLY A 29 -16.24 9.98 4.39
CA GLY A 29 -16.52 9.09 5.53
C GLY A 29 -15.57 7.89 5.67
N SER A 30 -14.53 7.79 4.85
CA SER A 30 -13.51 6.74 4.93
C SER A 30 -12.13 7.34 5.09
N LYS A 31 -11.46 7.03 6.20
CA LYS A 31 -10.16 7.60 6.56
C LYS A 31 -9.23 6.55 7.12
N ILE A 32 -7.97 6.58 6.70
CA ILE A 32 -6.88 5.86 7.37
C ILE A 32 -6.34 6.80 8.44
N ILE A 33 -6.40 6.39 9.71
CA ILE A 33 -5.99 7.21 10.86
C ILE A 33 -4.50 7.05 11.23
N ASP A 34 -3.88 5.97 10.77
CA ASP A 34 -2.46 5.70 10.89
C ASP A 34 -1.93 5.15 9.57
N LEU A 35 -1.46 6.05 8.72
CA LEU A 35 -1.00 5.70 7.38
C LEU A 35 0.31 4.90 7.42
N LYS A 36 1.18 5.17 8.38
CA LYS A 36 2.47 4.47 8.51
C LYS A 36 2.24 3.00 8.89
N ALA A 37 1.39 2.74 9.88
CA ALA A 37 1.03 1.38 10.26
C ALA A 37 0.29 0.64 9.14
N PHE A 38 -0.58 1.35 8.41
CA PHE A 38 -1.26 0.80 7.24
C PHE A 38 -0.27 0.33 6.17
N VAL A 39 0.64 1.22 5.73
CA VAL A 39 1.62 0.91 4.70
C VAL A 39 2.53 -0.25 5.12
N PHE A 40 3.05 -0.20 6.35
CA PHE A 40 3.93 -1.25 6.89
C PHE A 40 3.25 -2.63 6.88
N SER A 41 2.04 -2.72 7.43
CA SER A 41 1.31 -4.00 7.52
C SER A 41 0.95 -4.58 6.14
N HIS A 42 0.59 -3.72 5.18
CA HIS A 42 0.23 -4.17 3.83
C HIS A 42 1.45 -4.65 3.05
N LEU A 43 2.58 -3.93 3.12
CA LEU A 43 3.84 -4.37 2.51
C LEU A 43 4.30 -5.72 3.09
N ALA A 44 4.23 -5.88 4.41
CA ALA A 44 4.60 -7.14 5.07
C ALA A 44 3.74 -8.32 4.58
N ILE A 45 2.43 -8.15 4.44
CA ILE A 45 1.52 -9.21 3.97
C ILE A 45 1.82 -9.60 2.52
N ILE A 46 2.07 -8.64 1.63
CA ILE A 46 2.37 -8.90 0.22
C ILE A 46 3.64 -9.73 0.07
N LYS A 47 4.67 -9.45 0.90
CA LYS A 47 5.92 -10.25 0.92
C LYS A 47 5.70 -11.65 1.48
N LEU A 48 5.01 -11.78 2.61
CA LEU A 48 4.83 -13.05 3.31
C LEU A 48 3.89 -14.02 2.57
N ARG A 49 2.91 -13.49 1.84
CA ARG A 49 1.87 -14.27 1.15
C ARG A 49 1.95 -14.16 -0.36
N LYS A 50 3.14 -13.86 -0.88
CA LYS A 50 3.40 -13.75 -2.31
C LYS A 50 2.94 -15.02 -3.04
N GLY A 51 2.27 -14.84 -4.17
CA GLY A 51 1.74 -15.95 -4.98
C GLY A 51 0.33 -16.42 -4.58
N VAL A 52 -0.21 -15.97 -3.44
CA VAL A 52 -1.54 -16.35 -2.97
C VAL A 52 -2.56 -15.28 -3.35
N GLY A 53 -3.45 -15.59 -4.30
CA GLY A 53 -4.37 -14.62 -4.92
C GLY A 53 -5.24 -13.82 -3.95
N ILE A 54 -5.70 -14.43 -2.84
CA ILE A 54 -6.57 -13.73 -1.87
C ILE A 54 -5.87 -12.54 -1.16
N PHE A 55 -4.53 -12.51 -1.17
CA PHE A 55 -3.74 -11.43 -0.56
C PHE A 55 -3.36 -10.33 -1.55
N GLU A 56 -3.75 -10.44 -2.83
CA GLU A 56 -3.46 -9.41 -3.85
C GLU A 56 -4.17 -8.08 -3.54
N VAL A 57 -5.29 -8.10 -2.82
CA VAL A 57 -6.03 -6.90 -2.38
C VAL A 57 -5.18 -5.94 -1.54
N PHE A 58 -4.17 -6.46 -0.82
CA PHE A 58 -3.27 -5.62 -0.02
C PHE A 58 -2.41 -4.73 -0.92
N TYR A 59 -2.01 -5.24 -2.09
CA TYR A 59 -1.27 -4.47 -3.10
C TYR A 59 -2.18 -3.41 -3.74
N GLU A 60 -3.40 -3.79 -4.10
CA GLU A 60 -4.38 -2.85 -4.70
C GLU A 60 -4.69 -1.67 -3.76
N ARG A 61 -4.78 -1.93 -2.45
CA ARG A 61 -4.96 -0.90 -1.43
C ARG A 61 -3.76 0.05 -1.32
N LEU A 62 -2.53 -0.48 -1.38
CA LEU A 62 -1.33 0.35 -1.43
C LEU A 62 -1.27 1.21 -2.68
N LEU A 63 -1.63 0.64 -3.84
CA LEU A 63 -1.69 1.38 -5.09
C LEU A 63 -2.71 2.52 -5.02
N PHE A 64 -3.88 2.27 -4.43
CA PHE A 64 -4.89 3.31 -4.20
C PHE A 64 -4.34 4.46 -3.34
N VAL A 65 -3.67 4.13 -2.24
CA VAL A 65 -3.04 5.13 -1.35
C VAL A 65 -1.95 5.90 -2.08
N LYS A 66 -1.08 5.21 -2.83
CA LYS A 66 -0.03 5.84 -3.65
C LYS A 66 -0.64 6.88 -4.61
N ASN A 67 -1.68 6.49 -5.34
CA ASN A 67 -2.38 7.39 -6.26
C ASN A 67 -2.99 8.60 -5.54
N LYS A 68 -3.49 8.43 -4.31
CA LYS A 68 -4.01 9.52 -3.48
C LYS A 68 -2.94 10.47 -2.96
N LEU A 69 -1.71 10.01 -2.75
CA LEU A 69 -0.59 10.85 -2.31
C LEU A 69 0.03 11.62 -3.47
N THR A 70 -0.12 11.14 -4.71
CA THR A 70 0.44 11.76 -5.92
C THR A 70 -0.56 12.59 -6.73
N ALA A 71 -1.82 12.61 -6.32
CA ALA A 71 -2.90 13.38 -6.96
C ALA A 71 -3.06 14.76 -6.30
#